data_AF-A0A918XAK6-F1
#
_entry.id   AF-A0A918XAK6-F1
#
_cell.length_a   1.000
_cell.length_b   1.000
_cell.length_c   1.000
_cell.angle_alpha   90.00
_cell.angle_beta   90.00
_cell.angle_gamma   90.00
#
_symmetry.space_group_name_H-M   'P 1'
#
loop_
_entity.id
_entity.type
_entity.pdbx_description
1 polymer ?
#
loop_
_entity_poly.entity_id
_entity_poly.type
_entity_poly.pdbx_seq_one_letter_code
_entity_poly.pdbx_strand_id
1 'polypeptide(L)'
;MSTDAYTSGPVERAAEEVRDGAADALLAVAVRSYAAFAVHVRFDDGMTEEVLSVLWSVIPEEDREAYPARLEEFVNTYRERLVRLFAEYGPQSTTAKYGRRKLLAHPVSLIVLEQLVEVRSRYALIVTGLPCDW
;
A
#
# COMPACT_ATOMS: atom_id res chain seq x y z
N MET A 1 40.06 13.28 -12.65
CA MET A 1 38.74 13.02 -12.06
C MET A 1 37.77 12.86 -13.22
N SER A 2 37.59 11.62 -13.71
CA SER A 2 36.60 11.27 -14.73
C SER A 2 35.37 10.74 -14.00
N THR A 3 34.30 11.51 -13.99
CA THR A 3 32.96 10.99 -13.68
C THR A 3 32.49 10.22 -14.89
N ASP A 4 32.73 8.91 -14.89
CA ASP A 4 32.12 8.02 -15.87
C ASP A 4 30.62 8.00 -15.59
N ALA A 5 29.86 8.50 -16.57
CA ALA A 5 28.41 8.43 -16.57
C ALA A 5 28.00 6.95 -16.59
N TYR A 6 27.55 6.44 -15.44
CA TYR A 6 26.91 5.13 -15.33
C TYR A 6 25.61 5.20 -16.16
N THR A 7 25.71 4.76 -17.42
CA THR A 7 24.55 4.73 -18.31
C THR A 7 23.73 3.52 -17.90
N SER A 8 22.64 3.76 -17.16
CA SER A 8 21.72 2.72 -16.71
C SER A 8 21.30 1.80 -17.86
N GLY A 9 21.41 0.50 -17.58
CA GLY A 9 21.23 -0.57 -18.56
C GLY A 9 19.78 -0.67 -19.10
N PRO A 10 19.54 -1.47 -20.15
CA PRO A 10 18.20 -1.64 -20.73
C PRO A 10 17.15 -2.10 -19.70
N VAL A 11 17.56 -2.85 -18.68
CA VAL A 11 16.70 -3.38 -17.61
C VAL A 11 16.35 -2.30 -16.58
N GLU A 12 17.30 -1.41 -16.28
CA GLU A 12 17.13 -0.34 -15.29
C GLU A 12 16.33 0.83 -15.90
N ARG A 13 16.52 1.10 -17.20
CA ARG A 13 15.64 1.99 -17.98
C ARG A 13 14.25 1.42 -18.19
N ALA A 14 14.11 0.10 -18.42
CA ALA A 14 12.80 -0.53 -18.46
C ALA A 14 12.12 -0.51 -17.07
N ALA A 15 12.85 -0.68 -15.98
CA ALA A 15 12.33 -0.53 -14.61
C ALA A 15 11.94 0.93 -14.29
N GLU A 16 12.56 1.90 -14.95
CA GLU A 16 12.28 3.33 -14.79
C GLU A 16 11.14 3.84 -15.72
N GLU A 17 11.03 3.30 -16.94
CA GLU A 17 9.90 3.48 -17.88
C GLU A 17 8.65 2.70 -17.44
N VAL A 18 8.83 1.57 -16.75
CA VAL A 18 7.81 0.80 -16.02
C VAL A 18 7.77 1.24 -14.55
N ARG A 19 7.91 2.56 -14.31
CA ARG A 19 7.05 3.20 -13.31
C ARG A 19 5.62 3.05 -13.83
N ASP A 20 5.12 1.85 -13.56
CA ASP A 20 4.05 1.16 -14.24
C ASP A 20 2.76 1.94 -14.07
N GLY A 21 1.99 2.15 -15.15
CA GLY A 21 0.67 2.79 -15.03
C GLY A 21 -0.21 2.08 -13.99
N ALA A 22 0.04 0.80 -13.74
CA ALA A 22 -0.58 0.03 -12.67
C ALA A 22 -0.12 0.43 -11.25
N ALA A 23 1.16 0.77 -11.04
CA ALA A 23 1.66 1.27 -9.75
C ALA A 23 1.08 2.64 -9.42
N ASP A 24 1.02 3.53 -10.41
CA ASP A 24 0.40 4.85 -10.29
C ASP A 24 -1.12 4.71 -10.04
N ALA A 25 -1.79 3.81 -10.77
CA ALA A 25 -3.20 3.51 -10.54
C ALA A 25 -3.43 2.96 -9.13
N LEU A 26 -2.56 2.07 -8.64
CA LEU A 26 -2.61 1.54 -7.30
C LEU A 26 -2.50 2.65 -6.25
N LEU A 27 -1.52 3.54 -6.40
CA LEU A 27 -1.36 4.69 -5.51
C LEU A 27 -2.58 5.60 -5.55
N ALA A 28 -3.12 5.88 -6.74
CA ALA A 28 -4.32 6.70 -6.90
C ALA A 28 -5.55 6.11 -6.20
N VAL A 29 -5.74 4.78 -6.27
CA VAL A 29 -6.79 4.07 -5.52
C VAL A 29 -6.55 4.18 -4.02
N ALA A 30 -5.31 3.98 -3.56
CA ALA A 30 -4.96 4.06 -2.15
C ALA A 30 -5.22 5.46 -1.59
N VAL A 31 -4.78 6.52 -2.27
CA VAL A 31 -4.99 7.92 -1.87
C VAL A 31 -6.49 8.26 -1.82
N ARG A 32 -7.23 7.93 -2.89
CA ARG A 32 -8.68 8.20 -2.95
C ARG A 32 -9.43 7.48 -1.83
N SER A 33 -9.11 6.21 -1.60
CA SER A 33 -9.72 5.40 -0.55
C SER A 33 -9.37 5.91 0.85
N TYR A 34 -8.12 6.30 1.05
CA TYR A 34 -7.62 6.82 2.31
C TYR A 34 -8.27 8.15 2.70
N ALA A 35 -8.58 9.01 1.73
CA ALA A 35 -9.29 10.27 1.95
C ALA A 35 -10.67 10.10 2.61
N ALA A 36 -11.30 8.92 2.47
CA ALA A 36 -12.56 8.60 3.16
C ALA A 36 -12.38 8.44 4.68
N PHE A 37 -11.15 8.23 5.17
CA PHE A 37 -10.83 7.99 6.57
C PHE A 37 -10.00 9.11 7.20
N ALA A 38 -9.28 9.88 6.39
CA ALA A 38 -8.29 10.86 6.85
C ALA A 38 -8.47 12.23 6.16
N VAL A 39 -9.59 12.90 6.45
CA VAL A 39 -9.92 14.20 5.86
C VAL A 39 -8.86 15.26 6.27
N HIS A 40 -8.33 15.99 5.28
CA HIS A 40 -7.37 17.10 5.42
C HIS A 40 -5.96 16.74 5.93
N VAL A 41 -5.58 15.46 5.89
CA VAL A 41 -4.23 15.04 6.32
C VAL A 41 -3.26 15.15 5.15
N ARG A 42 -2.18 15.91 5.34
CA ARG A 42 -1.00 15.85 4.48
C ARG A 42 -0.12 14.68 4.94
N PHE A 43 0.42 13.98 3.97
CA PHE A 43 1.34 12.86 4.18
C PHE A 43 2.64 13.14 3.41
N ASP A 44 3.74 12.48 3.79
CA ASP A 44 5.07 12.64 3.19
C ASP A 44 5.20 11.87 1.86
N ASP A 45 5.10 12.56 0.73
CA ASP A 45 5.12 11.93 -0.59
C ASP A 45 6.37 11.05 -0.80
N GLY A 46 7.54 11.46 -0.30
CA GLY A 46 8.77 10.67 -0.42
C GLY A 46 8.71 9.36 0.35
N MET A 47 8.18 9.37 1.59
CA MET A 47 7.94 8.14 2.34
C MET A 47 6.90 7.24 1.66
N THR A 48 5.88 7.84 1.03
CA THR A 48 4.85 7.10 0.29
C THR A 48 5.45 6.36 -0.90
N GLU A 49 6.25 7.05 -1.70
CA GLU A 49 6.90 6.49 -2.89
C GLU A 49 7.90 5.38 -2.52
N GLU A 50 8.71 5.59 -1.48
CA GLU A 50 9.68 4.58 -1.02
C GLU A 50 8.98 3.29 -0.58
N VAL A 51 7.92 3.42 0.24
CA VAL A 51 7.15 2.26 0.70
C VAL A 51 6.41 1.60 -0.47
N LEU A 52 5.84 2.37 -1.38
CA LEU A 52 5.16 1.84 -2.56
C LEU A 52 6.14 1.05 -3.44
N SER A 53 7.36 1.55 -3.67
CA SER A 53 8.37 0.84 -4.44
C SER A 53 8.68 -0.54 -3.85
N VAL A 54 8.86 -0.62 -2.53
CA VAL A 54 9.06 -1.89 -1.83
C VAL A 54 7.85 -2.80 -1.98
N LEU A 55 6.63 -2.30 -1.75
CA LEU A 55 5.41 -3.08 -1.89
C LEU A 55 5.19 -3.57 -3.33
N TRP A 56 5.48 -2.74 -4.32
CA TRP A 56 5.36 -3.10 -5.73
C TRP A 56 6.31 -4.23 -6.12
N SER A 57 7.52 -4.24 -5.56
CA SER A 57 8.51 -5.30 -5.80
C SER A 57 8.10 -6.68 -5.26
N VAL A 58 7.21 -6.73 -4.25
CA VAL A 58 6.75 -8.00 -3.66
C VAL A 58 5.42 -8.48 -4.25
N ILE A 59 4.70 -7.61 -4.97
CA ILE A 59 3.49 -8.00 -5.70
C ILE A 59 3.92 -8.78 -6.97
N PRO A 60 3.43 -10.03 -7.15
CA PRO A 60 3.71 -10.82 -8.35
C PRO A 60 3.33 -10.06 -9.62
N GLU A 61 4.16 -10.14 -10.66
CA GLU A 61 3.95 -9.37 -11.90
C GLU A 61 2.60 -9.66 -12.54
N GLU A 62 2.15 -10.91 -12.47
CA GLU A 62 0.85 -11.38 -12.96
C GLU A 62 -0.35 -10.75 -12.25
N ASP A 63 -0.18 -10.29 -11.01
CA ASP A 63 -1.25 -9.70 -10.20
C ASP A 63 -1.29 -8.17 -10.30
N ARG A 64 -0.22 -7.53 -10.78
CA ARG A 64 -0.03 -6.07 -10.75
C ARG A 64 -1.15 -5.31 -11.46
N GLU A 65 -1.59 -5.78 -12.61
CA GLU A 65 -2.63 -5.11 -13.42
C GLU A 65 -4.01 -5.13 -12.71
N ALA A 66 -4.34 -6.24 -12.04
CA ALA A 66 -5.60 -6.41 -11.31
C ALA A 66 -5.56 -5.79 -9.90
N TYR A 67 -4.37 -5.49 -9.38
CA TYR A 67 -4.17 -5.08 -8.00
C TYR A 67 -4.96 -3.82 -7.59
N PRO A 68 -5.03 -2.75 -8.39
CA PRO A 68 -5.82 -1.56 -8.02
C PRO A 68 -7.30 -1.88 -7.77
N ALA A 69 -7.91 -2.75 -8.58
CA ALA A 69 -9.31 -3.16 -8.42
C ALA A 69 -9.49 -4.02 -7.15
N ARG A 70 -8.55 -4.94 -6.91
CA ARG A 70 -8.51 -5.75 -5.67
C ARG A 70 -8.40 -4.88 -4.42
N LEU A 71 -7.58 -3.84 -4.45
CA LEU A 71 -7.47 -2.90 -3.32
C LEU A 71 -8.80 -2.18 -3.07
N GLU A 72 -9.50 -1.76 -4.11
CA GLU A 72 -10.80 -1.12 -3.99
C GLU A 72 -11.86 -2.07 -3.40
N GLU A 73 -11.87 -3.33 -3.83
CA GLU A 73 -12.71 -4.38 -3.25
C GLU A 73 -12.40 -4.62 -1.78
N PHE A 74 -11.12 -4.70 -1.42
CA PHE A 74 -10.67 -4.81 -0.04
C PHE A 74 -11.20 -3.66 0.83
N VAL A 75 -11.02 -2.42 0.38
CA VAL A 75 -11.48 -1.23 1.10
C VAL A 75 -12.99 -1.25 1.30
N ASN A 76 -13.75 -1.65 0.27
CA ASN A 76 -15.21 -1.74 0.36
C ASN A 76 -15.67 -2.85 1.30
N THR A 77 -15.04 -4.02 1.23
CA THR A 77 -15.34 -5.19 2.07
C THR A 77 -15.09 -4.91 3.54
N TYR A 78 -13.98 -4.24 3.87
CA TYR A 78 -13.56 -3.99 5.25
C TYR A 78 -13.79 -2.56 5.73
N ARG A 79 -14.63 -1.79 5.03
CA ARG A 79 -14.84 -0.35 5.26
C ARG A 79 -15.06 0.00 6.73
N GLU A 80 -16.01 -0.66 7.40
CA GLU A 80 -16.34 -0.35 8.80
C GLU A 80 -15.17 -0.59 9.76
N ARG A 81 -14.36 -1.61 9.49
CA ARG A 81 -13.17 -1.93 10.29
C ARG A 81 -12.06 -0.93 10.05
N LEU A 82 -11.85 -0.55 8.79
CA LEU A 82 -10.89 0.48 8.43
C LEU A 82 -11.23 1.82 9.08
N VAL A 83 -12.52 2.22 9.11
CA VAL A 83 -12.96 3.42 9.85
C VAL A 83 -12.53 3.36 11.31
N ARG A 84 -12.80 2.25 12.01
CA ARG A 84 -12.43 2.10 13.43
C ARG A 84 -10.90 2.12 13.62
N LEU A 85 -10.18 1.40 12.76
CA LEU A 85 -8.72 1.31 12.82
C LEU A 85 -8.05 2.68 12.60
N PHE A 86 -8.49 3.45 11.60
CA PHE A 86 -7.95 4.79 11.34
C PHE A 86 -8.41 5.83 12.36
N ALA A 87 -9.58 5.67 12.99
CA ALA A 87 -9.96 6.51 14.13
C ALA A 87 -9.02 6.29 15.34
N GLU A 88 -8.62 5.04 15.60
CA GLU A 88 -7.80 4.68 16.75
C GLU A 88 -6.29 4.90 16.53
N TYR A 89 -5.80 4.63 15.33
CA TYR A 89 -4.37 4.60 15.01
C TYR A 89 -3.96 5.47 13.84
N GLY A 90 -4.93 5.98 13.07
CA GLY A 90 -4.68 6.80 11.90
C GLY A 90 -4.19 8.20 12.27
N PRO A 91 -4.03 9.07 11.27
CA PRO A 91 -3.33 10.35 11.40
C PRO A 91 -4.00 11.34 12.35
N GLN A 92 -5.31 11.21 12.56
CA GLN A 92 -6.08 12.06 13.48
C GLN A 92 -6.10 11.50 14.91
N SER A 93 -5.58 10.30 15.13
CA SER A 93 -5.57 9.69 16.46
C SER A 93 -4.58 10.38 17.41
N THR A 94 -4.86 10.30 18.70
CA THR A 94 -3.94 10.78 19.75
C THR A 94 -2.59 10.06 19.73
N THR A 95 -2.55 8.89 19.11
CA THR A 95 -1.39 8.01 19.06
C THR A 95 -0.53 8.19 17.81
N ALA A 96 -1.00 8.94 16.81
CA ALA A 96 -0.25 9.29 15.60
C ALA A 96 1.08 10.02 15.91
N LYS A 97 1.18 10.66 17.08
CA LYS A 97 2.39 11.35 17.56
C LYS A 97 3.57 10.42 17.82
N TYR A 98 3.33 9.11 18.00
CA TYR A 98 4.40 8.15 18.23
C TYR A 98 4.96 7.66 16.89
N GLY A 99 6.25 7.94 16.63
CA GLY A 99 6.90 7.69 15.33
C GLY A 99 6.77 6.27 14.77
N ARG A 100 6.48 5.28 15.62
CA ARG A 100 6.23 3.88 15.21
C ARG A 100 4.88 3.67 14.50
N ARG A 101 3.98 4.65 14.53
CA ARG A 101 2.64 4.60 13.92
C ARG A 101 2.53 5.46 12.65
N LYS A 102 3.65 5.98 12.15
CA LYS A 102 3.70 6.82 10.93
C LYS A 102 3.15 6.11 9.68
N LEU A 103 3.24 4.79 9.60
CA LEU A 103 2.74 4.05 8.44
C LEU A 103 1.21 4.20 8.29
N LEU A 104 0.44 4.15 9.39
CA LEU A 104 -1.01 4.33 9.37
C LEU A 104 -1.44 5.79 9.13
N ALA A 105 -0.49 6.72 9.10
CA ALA A 105 -0.72 8.09 8.67
C ALA A 105 -0.60 8.26 7.14
N HIS A 106 -0.29 7.18 6.41
CA HIS A 106 -0.06 7.18 4.97
C HIS A 106 -1.06 6.33 4.19
N PRO A 107 -1.39 6.71 2.94
CA PRO A 107 -2.30 5.94 2.08
C PRO A 107 -1.77 4.53 1.74
N VAL A 108 -0.45 4.36 1.64
CA VAL A 108 0.19 3.05 1.41
C VAL A 108 -0.07 2.04 2.54
N SER A 109 -0.55 2.48 3.71
CA SER A 109 -1.01 1.55 4.75
C SER A 109 -2.15 0.66 4.30
N LEU A 110 -3.01 1.11 3.39
CA LEU A 110 -4.12 0.28 2.88
C LEU A 110 -3.59 -0.95 2.13
N ILE A 111 -2.52 -0.79 1.36
CA ILE A 111 -1.86 -1.87 0.62
C ILE A 111 -1.23 -2.87 1.60
N VAL A 112 -0.55 -2.35 2.64
CA VAL A 112 0.04 -3.19 3.69
C VAL A 112 -1.04 -3.98 4.44
N LEU A 113 -2.14 -3.32 4.82
CA LEU A 113 -3.24 -3.96 5.53
C LEU A 113 -3.87 -5.06 4.67
N GLU A 114 -4.13 -4.79 3.40
CA GLU A 114 -4.63 -5.78 2.43
C GLU A 114 -3.74 -7.03 2.39
N GLN A 115 -2.43 -6.85 2.24
CA GLN A 115 -1.48 -7.96 2.22
C GLN A 115 -1.47 -8.76 3.52
N LEU A 116 -1.53 -8.10 4.67
CA LEU A 116 -1.58 -8.78 5.96
C LEU A 116 -2.88 -9.58 6.13
N VAL A 117 -4.02 -9.06 5.64
CA VAL A 117 -5.31 -9.77 5.62
C VAL A 117 -5.21 -11.00 4.75
N GLU A 118 -4.71 -10.83 3.53
CA GLU A 118 -4.56 -11.89 2.55
C GLU A 118 -3.68 -13.02 3.09
N VAL A 119 -2.49 -12.69 3.57
CA VAL A 119 -1.54 -13.66 4.12
C VAL A 119 -2.18 -14.40 5.28
N ARG A 120 -2.85 -13.69 6.19
CA ARG A 120 -3.55 -14.31 7.32
C ARG A 120 -4.68 -15.24 6.87
N SER A 121 -5.46 -14.83 5.88
CA SER A 121 -6.55 -15.64 5.33
C SER A 121 -6.04 -16.91 4.66
N ARG A 122 -4.94 -16.83 3.89
CA ARG A 122 -4.28 -18.03 3.33
C ARG A 122 -3.79 -18.96 4.44
N TYR A 123 -3.13 -18.42 5.47
CA TYR A 123 -2.70 -19.22 6.61
C TYR A 123 -3.88 -19.86 7.34
N ALA A 124 -4.96 -19.14 7.59
CA ALA A 124 -6.15 -19.67 8.24
C ALA A 124 -6.81 -20.78 7.41
N LEU A 125 -6.90 -20.62 6.09
CA LEU A 125 -7.39 -21.66 5.18
C LEU A 125 -6.52 -22.92 5.24
N ILE A 126 -5.20 -22.77 5.22
CA ILE A 126 -4.26 -23.89 5.30
C ILE A 126 -4.36 -24.63 6.65
N VAL A 127 -4.47 -23.88 7.74
CA VAL A 127 -4.39 -24.44 9.10
C VAL A 127 -5.74 -24.93 9.61
N THR A 128 -6.82 -24.23 9.30
CA THR A 128 -8.15 -24.44 9.89
C THR A 128 -9.21 -24.89 8.87
N GLY A 129 -8.95 -24.76 7.57
CA GLY A 129 -9.92 -25.04 6.51
C GLY A 129 -11.03 -23.99 6.38
N LEU A 130 -10.99 -22.91 7.16
CA LEU A 130 -11.97 -21.83 7.13
C LEU A 130 -11.31 -20.49 6.74
N PRO A 131 -12.01 -19.64 5.96
CA PRO A 131 -11.53 -18.30 5.68
C PRO A 131 -11.50 -17.50 6.98
N CYS A 132 -10.52 -16.60 7.10
CA CYS A 132 -10.40 -15.76 8.28
C CYS A 132 -11.36 -14.58 8.18
N ASP A 133 -12.30 -14.52 9.08
CA ASP A 133 -13.07 -13.32 9.38
C ASP A 133 -12.11 -12.31 10.03
N TRP A 134 -11.84 -11.22 9.31
CA TRP A 134 -11.26 -10.02 9.92
C TRP A 134 -12.15 -9.45 11.01
#